data_AF-A0A7T5E617-F1
#
_entry.id   AF-A0A7T5E617-F1
#
_cell.length_a   1.000
_cell.length_b   1.000
_cell.length_c   1.000
_cell.angle_alpha   90.00
_cell.angle_beta   90.00
_cell.angle_gamma   90.00
#
_symmetry.space_group_name_H-M   'P 1'
#
loop_
_entity.id
_entity.type
_entity.pdbx_description
1 polymer ?
#
loop_
_entity_poly.entity_id
_entity_poly.type
_entity_poly.pdbx_seq_one_letter_code
_entity_poly.pdbx_strand_id
1 'polypeptide(L)'
;MLDLQMADIRQTRFYQEVFAEGREEGREEGREEGREEGREVGTQQGEATAVLRMLVRRLGPLSETQVAHIRGLPLPQLEALLDVVLDLADGAELGAWLEAHPVTAPEPQG
;
A
#
# COMPACT_ATOMS: atom_id res chain seq x y z
N MET A 1 45.24 16.16 13.27
CA MET A 1 45.59 15.55 11.97
C MET A 1 45.27 14.07 12.09
N LEU A 2 44.02 13.69 11.77
CA LEU A 2 43.47 12.34 11.88
C LEU A 2 42.94 11.97 10.49
N ASP A 3 43.82 11.68 9.53
CA ASP A 3 43.42 11.41 8.14
C ASP A 3 44.11 10.19 7.51
N LEU A 4 44.89 9.42 8.27
CA LEU A 4 45.62 8.26 7.73
C LEU A 4 45.09 6.89 8.20
N GLN A 5 44.25 6.82 9.24
CA GLN A 5 43.79 5.52 9.78
C GLN A 5 42.52 4.96 9.11
N MET A 6 41.70 5.80 8.44
CA MET A 6 40.45 5.36 7.79
C MET A 6 40.67 4.65 6.44
N ALA A 7 41.79 4.90 5.77
CA ALA A 7 42.12 4.26 4.50
C ALA A 7 42.57 2.80 4.68
N ASP A 8 43.22 2.48 5.80
CA ASP A 8 43.81 1.17 6.07
C ASP A 8 42.76 0.17 6.59
N ILE A 9 41.83 0.62 7.45
CA ILE A 9 40.77 -0.24 8.00
C ILE A 9 39.91 -0.83 6.89
N ARG A 10 39.62 -0.09 5.81
CA ARG A 10 38.84 -0.57 4.67
C ARG A 10 39.51 -1.69 3.87
N GLN A 11 40.83 -1.85 4.00
CA GLN A 11 41.60 -2.93 3.38
C GLN A 11 41.73 -4.16 4.28
N THR A 12 41.38 -4.04 5.57
CA THR A 12 41.38 -5.19 6.48
C THR A 12 40.34 -6.22 6.05
N ARG A 13 40.67 -7.50 6.23
CA ARG A 13 39.73 -8.61 6.00
C ARG A 13 38.47 -8.45 6.82
N PHE A 14 38.63 -8.04 8.07
CA PHE A 14 37.52 -7.75 8.99
C PHE A 14 36.54 -6.71 8.43
N TYR A 15 37.01 -5.57 7.92
CA TYR A 15 36.11 -4.58 7.32
C TYR A 15 35.43 -5.09 6.04
N GLN A 16 36.14 -5.85 5.21
CA GLN A 16 35.55 -6.42 3.99
C GLN A 16 34.47 -7.45 4.31
N GLU A 17 34.66 -8.25 5.36
CA GLU A 17 33.67 -9.21 5.86
C GLU A 17 32.44 -8.49 6.41
N VAL A 18 32.62 -7.55 7.35
CA VAL A 18 31.51 -6.77 7.93
C VAL A 18 30.77 -5.97 6.86
N PHE A 19 31.48 -5.37 5.89
CA PHE A 19 30.85 -4.64 4.79
C PHE A 19 30.16 -5.57 3.79
N ALA A 20 30.64 -6.80 3.61
CA ALA A 20 29.97 -7.80 2.78
C ALA A 20 28.67 -8.27 3.46
N GLU A 21 28.73 -8.57 4.75
CA GLU A 21 27.59 -8.96 5.61
C GLU A 21 26.52 -7.86 5.60
N GLY A 22 26.88 -6.60 5.88
CA GLY A 22 25.92 -5.49 5.85
C GLY A 22 25.30 -5.23 4.47
N ARG A 23 25.99 -5.60 3.37
CA ARG A 23 25.40 -5.55 2.01
C ARG A 23 24.50 -6.73 1.68
N GLU A 24 24.69 -7.85 2.37
CA GLU A 24 23.84 -9.03 2.26
C GLU A 24 22.57 -8.79 3.07
N GLU A 25 22.70 -8.38 4.33
CA GLU A 25 21.60 -7.97 5.21
C GLU A 25 20.74 -6.88 4.55
N GLY A 26 21.34 -5.76 4.10
CA GLY A 26 20.57 -4.70 3.43
C GLY A 26 19.92 -5.13 2.10
N ARG A 27 20.39 -6.21 1.45
CA ARG A 27 19.70 -6.79 0.29
C ARG A 27 18.53 -7.66 0.70
N GLU A 28 18.67 -8.41 1.79
CA GLU A 28 17.60 -9.23 2.35
C GLU A 28 16.48 -8.33 2.87
N GLU A 29 16.80 -7.35 3.70
CA GLU A 29 15.85 -6.34 4.21
C GLU A 29 15.10 -5.65 3.07
N GLY A 30 15.82 -5.08 2.08
CA GLY A 30 15.16 -4.40 0.96
C GLY A 30 14.31 -5.33 0.08
N ARG A 31 14.60 -6.64 0.06
CA ARG A 31 13.77 -7.62 -0.65
C ARG A 31 12.52 -7.97 0.15
N GLU A 32 12.62 -8.06 1.47
CA GLU A 32 11.50 -8.32 2.36
C GLU A 32 10.54 -7.13 2.38
N GLU A 33 11.04 -5.91 2.60
CA GLU A 33 10.26 -4.66 2.55
C GLU A 33 9.52 -4.53 1.21
N GLY A 34 10.22 -4.66 0.08
CA GLY A 34 9.59 -4.56 -1.24
C GLY A 34 8.55 -5.65 -1.52
N ARG A 35 8.67 -6.82 -0.88
CA ARG A 35 7.67 -7.89 -0.99
C ARG A 35 6.43 -7.57 -0.15
N GLU A 36 6.61 -7.02 1.04
CA GLU A 36 5.52 -6.62 1.93
C GLU A 36 4.74 -5.45 1.33
N GLU A 37 5.41 -4.36 0.95
CA GLU A 37 4.78 -3.21 0.28
C GLU A 37 4.04 -3.65 -1.00
N GLY A 38 4.67 -4.51 -1.82
CA GLY A 38 4.06 -5.01 -3.04
C GLY A 38 2.81 -5.87 -2.77
N ARG A 39 2.78 -6.61 -1.67
CA ARG A 39 1.61 -7.40 -1.26
C ARG A 39 0.48 -6.49 -0.78
N GLU A 40 0.77 -5.48 0.02
CA GLU A 40 -0.23 -4.54 0.53
C GLU A 40 -0.89 -3.75 -0.61
N VAL A 41 -0.08 -3.14 -1.47
CA VAL A 41 -0.56 -2.40 -2.65
C VAL A 41 -1.35 -3.33 -3.58
N GLY A 42 -0.85 -4.55 -3.81
CA GLY A 42 -1.52 -5.54 -4.65
C GLY A 42 -2.89 -5.96 -4.11
N THR A 43 -3.00 -6.18 -2.80
CA THR A 43 -4.27 -6.52 -2.14
C THR A 43 -5.27 -5.36 -2.26
N GLN A 44 -4.89 -4.13 -1.93
CA GLN A 44 -5.77 -2.97 -2.02
C GLN A 44 -6.28 -2.75 -3.45
N GLN A 45 -5.40 -2.83 -4.46
CA GLN A 45 -5.80 -2.70 -5.86
C GLN A 45 -6.75 -3.83 -6.31
N GLY A 46 -6.52 -5.05 -5.83
CA GLY A 46 -7.37 -6.21 -6.09
C GLY A 46 -8.78 -6.01 -5.55
N GLU A 47 -8.91 -5.56 -4.30
CA GLU A 47 -10.20 -5.32 -3.67
C GLU A 47 -10.96 -4.14 -4.28
N ALA A 48 -10.28 -3.03 -4.54
CA ALA A 48 -10.89 -1.91 -5.25
C ALA A 48 -11.44 -2.36 -6.61
N THR A 49 -10.70 -3.21 -7.33
CA THR A 49 -11.15 -3.78 -8.61
C THR A 49 -12.39 -4.68 -8.42
N ALA A 50 -12.43 -5.50 -7.38
CA ALA A 50 -13.57 -6.36 -7.08
C ALA A 50 -14.83 -5.54 -6.75
N VAL A 51 -14.71 -4.56 -5.84
CA VAL A 51 -15.78 -3.62 -5.46
C VAL A 51 -16.35 -2.91 -6.68
N LEU A 52 -15.48 -2.31 -7.50
CA LEU A 52 -15.91 -1.59 -8.71
C LEU A 52 -16.69 -2.48 -9.66
N ARG A 53 -16.26 -3.73 -9.87
CA ARG A 53 -16.96 -4.68 -10.73
C ARG A 53 -18.34 -5.05 -10.19
N MET A 54 -18.49 -5.16 -8.86
CA MET A 54 -19.78 -5.45 -8.22
C MET A 54 -20.72 -4.25 -8.32
N LEU A 55 -20.24 -3.05 -8.01
CA LEU A 55 -21.01 -1.81 -8.11
C LEU A 55 -21.47 -1.56 -9.54
N VAL A 56 -20.60 -1.74 -10.55
CA VAL A 56 -20.98 -1.56 -11.96
C VAL A 56 -22.08 -2.54 -12.39
N ARG A 57 -22.05 -3.77 -11.87
CA ARG A 57 -23.10 -4.77 -12.17
C ARG A 57 -24.43 -4.44 -11.51
N ARG A 58 -24.41 -3.80 -10.34
CA ARG A 58 -25.60 -3.57 -9.52
C ARG A 58 -26.24 -2.22 -9.76
N LEU A 59 -25.43 -1.17 -9.83
CA LEU A 59 -25.85 0.22 -9.96
C LEU A 59 -25.72 0.75 -11.41
N GLY A 60 -25.02 0.01 -12.27
CA GLY A 60 -24.69 0.47 -13.62
C GLY A 60 -23.41 1.31 -13.66
N PRO A 61 -23.18 2.08 -14.75
CA PRO A 61 -21.96 2.84 -14.92
C PRO A 61 -21.71 3.83 -13.78
N LEU A 62 -20.52 3.78 -13.19
CA LEU A 62 -20.08 4.73 -12.16
C LEU A 62 -19.40 5.94 -12.80
N SER A 63 -19.45 7.09 -12.13
CA SER A 63 -18.69 8.27 -12.57
C SER A 63 -17.19 8.08 -12.37
N GLU A 64 -16.38 8.82 -13.13
CA GLU A 64 -14.92 8.83 -12.96
C GLU A 64 -14.51 9.24 -11.54
N THR A 65 -15.26 10.15 -10.91
CA THR A 65 -15.03 10.60 -9.53
C THR A 65 -15.27 9.48 -8.53
N GLN A 66 -16.35 8.71 -8.66
CA GLN A 66 -16.64 7.56 -7.81
C GLN A 66 -15.57 6.48 -7.96
N VAL A 67 -15.15 6.20 -9.20
CA VAL A 67 -14.09 5.22 -9.49
C VAL A 67 -12.76 5.63 -8.84
N ALA A 68 -12.38 6.91 -8.97
CA ALA A 68 -11.16 7.42 -8.37
C ALA A 68 -11.20 7.37 -6.84
N HIS A 69 -12.33 7.73 -6.23
CA HIS A 69 -12.52 7.66 -4.78
C HIS A 69 -12.38 6.22 -4.29
N ILE A 70 -13.10 5.27 -4.90
CA ILE A 70 -13.06 3.85 -4.50
C ILE A 70 -11.64 3.28 -4.61
N ARG A 71 -10.88 3.63 -5.65
CA ARG A 71 -9.48 3.20 -5.80
C ARG A 71 -8.55 3.80 -4.74
N GLY A 72 -8.91 4.93 -4.18
CA GLY A 72 -8.17 5.59 -3.11
C GLY A 72 -8.52 5.08 -1.71
N LEU A 73 -9.64 4.35 -1.54
CA LEU A 73 -10.07 3.88 -0.23
C LEU A 73 -9.01 2.94 0.39
N PRO A 74 -8.68 3.09 1.69
CA PRO A 74 -7.82 2.14 2.38
C PRO A 74 -8.51 0.77 2.47
N LEU A 75 -7.71 -0.28 2.61
CA LEU A 75 -8.19 -1.67 2.62
C LEU A 75 -9.40 -1.90 3.54
N PRO A 76 -9.43 -1.43 4.81
CA PRO A 76 -10.57 -1.67 5.69
C PRO A 76 -11.88 -1.01 5.22
N GLN A 77 -11.77 0.10 4.48
CA GLN A 77 -12.95 0.75 3.91
C GLN A 77 -13.43 0.03 2.64
N LEU A 78 -12.52 -0.59 1.87
CA LEU A 78 -12.90 -1.46 0.75
C LEU A 78 -13.64 -2.70 1.24
N GLU A 79 -13.15 -3.33 2.30
CA GLU A 79 -13.82 -4.46 2.97
C GLU A 79 -15.20 -4.06 3.49
N ALA A 80 -15.31 -2.93 4.19
CA ALA A 80 -16.60 -2.40 4.66
C ALA A 80 -17.57 -2.09 3.50
N LEU A 81 -17.05 -1.62 2.37
CA LEU A 81 -17.85 -1.39 1.17
C LEU A 81 -18.32 -2.71 0.56
N LEU A 82 -17.49 -3.76 0.55
CA LEU A 82 -17.88 -5.10 0.09
C LEU A 82 -19.04 -5.68 0.90
N ASP A 83 -19.09 -5.44 2.21
CA ASP A 83 -20.17 -5.93 3.07
C ASP A 83 -21.52 -5.32 2.72
N VAL A 84 -21.54 -4.04 2.33
CA VAL A 84 -22.79 -3.31 2.01
C VAL A 84 -23.08 -3.24 0.50
N VAL A 85 -22.13 -3.66 -0.35
CA VAL A 85 -22.19 -3.48 -1.81
C VAL A 85 -23.43 -4.10 -2.44
N LEU A 86 -23.96 -5.17 -1.83
CA LEU A 86 -25.14 -5.91 -2.27
C LEU A 86 -26.45 -5.37 -1.69
N ASP A 87 -26.40 -4.37 -0.82
CA ASP A 87 -27.57 -3.73 -0.21
C ASP A 87 -27.86 -2.33 -0.77
N LEU A 88 -26.85 -1.55 -1.20
CA LEU A 88 -27.00 -0.23 -1.88
C LEU A 88 -28.09 -0.17 -2.99
N ALA A 89 -29.15 0.62 -2.82
CA ALA A 89 -30.24 0.68 -3.78
C ALA A 89 -29.86 1.38 -5.10
N ASP A 90 -29.06 2.45 -5.03
CA ASP A 90 -28.73 3.29 -6.17
C ASP A 90 -27.37 4.01 -6.01
N GLY A 91 -27.01 4.82 -7.01
CA GLY A 91 -25.78 5.61 -7.00
C GLY A 91 -25.76 6.76 -5.99
N ALA A 92 -26.91 7.21 -5.47
CA ALA A 92 -26.98 8.25 -4.46
C ALA A 92 -26.61 7.70 -3.08
N GLU A 93 -27.06 6.48 -2.75
CA GLU A 93 -26.61 5.78 -1.53
C GLU A 93 -25.11 5.50 -1.56
N LEU A 94 -24.56 5.09 -2.71
CA LEU A 94 -23.10 4.97 -2.89
C LEU A 94 -22.40 6.31 -2.65
N GLY A 95 -22.94 7.41 -3.19
CA GLY A 95 -22.39 8.75 -2.99
C GLY A 95 -22.34 9.14 -1.52
N ALA A 96 -23.44 8.95 -0.79
CA ALA A 96 -23.51 9.23 0.64
C ALA A 96 -22.52 8.37 1.46
N TRP A 97 -22.37 7.09 1.09
CA TRP A 97 -21.41 6.20 1.74
C TRP A 97 -19.96 6.70 1.53
N LEU A 98 -19.61 7.10 0.29
CA LEU A 98 -18.28 7.61 -0.05
C LEU A 98 -17.97 8.95 0.64
N GLU A 99 -18.95 9.83 0.78
CA GLU A 99 -18.79 11.09 1.53
C GLU A 99 -18.51 10.84 3.02
N ALA A 100 -19.13 9.81 3.61
CA ALA A 100 -18.88 9.41 4.99
C ALA A 100 -17.53 8.71 5.19
N HIS A 101 -16.93 8.18 4.11
CA HIS A 101 -15.65 7.46 4.13
C HIS A 101 -14.66 8.14 3.18
N PRO A 102 -14.07 9.28 3.60
CA PRO A 102 -13.06 9.96 2.81
C PRO A 102 -11.83 9.08 2.63
N VAL A 103 -11.11 9.32 1.53
CA VAL A 103 -9.75 8.79 1.33
C VAL A 103 -8.82 9.46 2.34
N THR A 104 -8.86 8.99 3.58
CA THR A 104 -7.91 9.36 4.61
C THR A 104 -6.79 8.33 4.63
N ALA A 105 -5.55 8.82 4.59
CA ALA A 105 -4.40 7.97 4.88
C ALA A 105 -4.57 7.39 6.30
N PRO A 106 -4.15 6.13 6.55
CA PRO A 106 -4.08 5.63 7.91
C PRO A 106 -3.26 6.61 8.75
N GLU A 107 -3.78 7.01 9.92
CA GLU A 107 -3.03 7.87 10.83
C GLU A 107 -1.66 7.24 11.12
N PRO A 108 -0.57 8.01 11.14
CA PRO A 108 0.72 7.48 11.54
C PRO A 108 0.58 7.02 12.99
N GLN A 109 0.55 5.71 13.19
CA GLN A 109 0.72 5.12 14.52
C GLN A 109 2.16 5.42 14.93
N GLY A 110 2.31 6.45 15.77
CA GLY A 110 3.60 6.91 16.29
C GLY A 110 4.24 5.94 17.27
#